data_AF-A0A7K4G6F8-F1
#
_entry.id   AF-A0A7K4G6F8-F1
#
_cell.length_a   1.000
_cell.length_b   1.000
_cell.length_c   1.000
_cell.angle_alpha   90.00
_cell.angle_beta   90.00
_cell.angle_gamma   90.00
#
_symmetry.space_group_name_H-M   'P 1'
#
loop_
_entity.id
_entity.type
_entity.pdbx_description
1 polymer ?
#
loop_
_entity_poly.entity_id
_entity_poly.type
_entity_poly.pdbx_seq_one_letter_code
_entity_poly.pdbx_strand_id
1 'polypeptide(L)'
;EEIFALIQPKNVRLDSSRQLLELVGSEYGVMPFCRRWIEPKMPSAFALRDLLKQEILMSFPLLKDSKDSLVSQAERTVVVEKDSVKILA
;
A
#
# COMPACT_ATOMS: atom_id res chain seq x y z
N GLU A 1 4.04 4.43 -9.45
CA GLU A 1 3.29 3.66 -8.46
C GLU A 1 2.60 4.60 -7.49
N GLU A 2 1.36 4.31 -7.17
CA GLU A 2 0.51 5.19 -6.37
C GLU A 2 0.03 4.52 -5.07
N ILE A 3 0.07 3.18 -4.99
CA ILE A 3 -0.33 2.39 -3.82
C ILE A 3 0.88 1.61 -3.31
N PHE A 4 1.06 1.60 -1.99
CA PHE A 4 2.20 1.01 -1.30
C PHE A 4 1.75 0.30 -0.02
N ALA A 5 2.55 -0.64 0.50
CA ALA A 5 2.37 -1.17 1.84
C ALA A 5 3.71 -1.32 2.56
N LEU A 6 3.70 -1.15 3.89
CA LEU A 6 4.84 -1.41 4.75
C LEU A 6 5.00 -2.92 4.95
N ILE A 7 6.13 -3.47 4.52
CA ILE A 7 6.42 -4.90 4.62
C ILE A 7 7.42 -5.21 5.73
N GLN A 8 8.43 -4.37 5.90
CA GLN A 8 9.46 -4.61 6.91
C GLN A 8 10.08 -3.29 7.38
N PRO A 9 9.69 -2.77 8.56
CA PRO A 9 10.35 -1.59 9.12
C PRO A 9 11.80 -1.94 9.49
N LYS A 10 12.73 -1.11 9.02
CA LYS A 10 14.18 -1.17 9.32
C LYS A 10 14.66 0.23 9.67
N ASN A 11 15.87 0.32 10.21
CA ASN A 11 16.47 1.62 10.56
C ASN A 11 16.86 2.39 9.28
N VAL A 12 16.33 3.59 9.10
CA VAL A 12 16.56 4.42 7.91
C VAL A 12 17.38 5.64 8.27
N ARG A 13 18.46 5.89 7.51
CA ARG A 13 19.39 7.00 7.78
C ARG A 13 18.88 8.35 7.27
N LEU A 14 18.22 8.36 6.12
CA LEU A 14 17.72 9.58 5.50
C LEU A 14 16.52 10.11 6.28
N ASP A 15 16.61 11.38 6.72
CA ASP A 15 15.62 12.01 7.59
C ASP A 15 14.21 12.01 6.97
N SER A 16 14.09 12.43 5.72
CA SER A 16 12.80 12.40 4.99
C SER A 16 12.20 10.99 4.88
N SER A 17 13.02 9.97 4.64
CA SER A 17 12.56 8.58 4.57
C SER A 17 12.16 8.03 5.94
N ARG A 18 12.86 8.42 7.01
CA ARG A 18 12.50 8.08 8.39
C ARG A 18 11.19 8.75 8.79
N GLN A 19 11.00 10.04 8.50
CA GLN A 19 9.75 10.74 8.75
C GLN A 19 8.57 10.09 8.03
N LEU A 20 8.76 9.72 6.75
CA LEU A 20 7.74 8.98 6.01
C LEU A 20 7.45 7.62 6.64
N LEU A 21 8.48 6.87 7.04
CA LEU A 21 8.34 5.56 7.69
C LEU A 21 7.58 5.66 9.03
N GLU A 22 7.87 6.68 9.84
CA GLU A 22 7.15 6.96 11.10
C GLU A 22 5.68 7.32 10.83
N LEU A 23 5.41 8.17 9.84
CA LEU A 23 4.06 8.57 9.44
C LEU A 23 3.24 7.35 8.98
N VAL A 24 3.76 6.54 8.06
CA VAL A 24 3.00 5.40 7.53
C VAL A 24 2.85 4.29 8.57
N GLY A 25 3.88 4.07 9.40
CA GLY A 25 3.83 3.09 10.48
C GLY A 25 2.82 3.44 11.56
N SER A 26 2.68 4.73 11.89
CA SER A 26 1.72 5.19 12.90
C SER A 26 0.28 5.27 12.38
N GLU A 27 0.07 5.68 11.13
CA GLU A 27 -1.29 5.89 10.61
C GLU A 27 -1.90 4.67 9.90
N TYR A 28 -1.09 3.89 9.20
CA TYR A 28 -1.58 2.80 8.33
C TYR A 28 -1.08 1.42 8.77
N GLY A 29 0.01 1.37 9.54
CA GLY A 29 0.61 0.11 9.98
C GLY A 29 1.00 -0.75 8.78
N VAL A 30 0.47 -1.97 8.72
CA VAL A 30 0.70 -2.92 7.61
C VAL A 30 -0.31 -2.78 6.47
N MET A 31 -1.34 -1.93 6.62
CA MET A 31 -2.37 -1.76 5.60
C MET A 31 -1.82 -0.94 4.41
N PRO A 32 -2.27 -1.23 3.18
CA PRO A 32 -1.90 -0.43 2.03
C PRO A 32 -2.32 1.04 2.18
N PHE A 33 -1.47 1.94 1.70
CA PHE A 33 -1.71 3.39 1.65
C PHE A 33 -1.40 3.93 0.25
N CYS A 34 -1.86 5.14 -0.05
CA CYS A 34 -1.59 5.77 -1.35
C CYS A 34 -0.82 7.09 -1.22
N ARG A 35 -0.02 7.41 -2.25
CA ARG A 35 0.77 8.65 -2.32
C ARG A 35 -0.07 9.89 -2.07
N ARG A 36 -1.31 9.91 -2.59
CA ARG A 36 -2.27 11.01 -2.42
C ARG A 36 -2.61 11.31 -0.95
N TRP A 37 -2.53 10.34 -0.05
CA TRP A 37 -2.75 10.57 1.39
C TRP A 37 -1.54 11.19 2.09
N ILE A 38 -0.35 11.00 1.50
CA ILE A 38 0.93 11.47 2.07
C ILE A 38 1.27 12.88 1.59
N GLU A 39 1.07 13.20 0.31
CA GLU A 39 1.50 14.49 -0.26
C GLU A 39 0.98 15.74 0.48
N PRO A 40 -0.24 15.76 1.07
CA PRO A 40 -0.68 16.89 1.89
C PRO A 40 0.12 17.10 3.19
N LYS A 41 0.86 16.08 3.64
CA LYS A 41 1.59 16.08 4.93
C LYS A 41 3.07 16.31 4.75
N MET A 42 3.64 15.78 3.67
CA MET A 42 5.04 16.00 3.31
C MET A 42 5.31 15.65 1.84
N PRO A 43 6.33 16.26 1.21
CA PRO A 43 6.83 15.82 -0.08
C PRO A 43 7.32 14.37 -0.01
N SER A 44 6.65 13.47 -0.73
CA SER A 44 6.84 12.02 -0.54
C SER A 44 7.65 11.34 -1.64
N ALA A 45 7.80 11.97 -2.82
CA ALA A 45 8.33 11.31 -4.01
C ALA A 45 9.73 10.69 -3.84
N PHE A 46 10.65 11.42 -3.19
CA PHE A 46 12.01 10.92 -2.95
C PHE A 46 12.05 9.83 -1.86
N ALA A 47 11.38 10.10 -0.74
CA ALA A 47 11.30 9.17 0.39
C ALA A 47 10.64 7.84 0.00
N LEU A 48 9.55 7.86 -0.77
CA LEU A 48 8.92 6.66 -1.31
C LEU A 48 9.87 5.84 -2.17
N ARG A 49 10.63 6.48 -3.08
CA ARG A 49 11.61 5.79 -3.93
C ARG A 49 12.74 5.18 -3.12
N ASP A 50 13.23 5.89 -2.10
CA ASP A 50 14.28 5.40 -1.21
C ASP A 50 13.81 4.18 -0.41
N LEU A 51 12.64 4.25 0.22
CA LEU A 51 12.08 3.14 1.00
C LEU A 51 11.73 1.92 0.14
N LEU A 52 11.29 2.12 -1.11
CA LEU A 52 11.10 1.04 -2.08
C LEU A 52 12.43 0.36 -2.45
N LYS A 53 13.49 1.14 -2.71
CA LYS A 53 14.82 0.60 -3.03
C LYS A 53 15.40 -0.21 -1.87
N GLN A 54 15.05 0.13 -0.63
CA GLN A 54 15.47 -0.57 0.58
C GLN A 54 14.57 -1.76 0.93
N GLU A 55 13.56 -2.07 0.11
CA GLU A 55 12.58 -3.14 0.34
C GLU A 55 11.85 -3.02 1.69
N ILE A 56 11.69 -1.78 2.17
CA ILE A 56 10.91 -1.47 3.38
C ILE A 56 9.43 -1.33 3.00
N LEU A 57 9.17 -0.75 1.83
CA LEU A 57 7.87 -0.69 1.21
C LEU A 57 7.79 -1.67 0.03
N MET A 58 6.59 -2.18 -0.24
CA MET A 58 6.21 -2.76 -1.52
C MET A 58 5.29 -1.80 -2.27
N SER A 59 5.32 -1.81 -3.60
CA SER A 59 4.36 -1.08 -4.43
C SER A 59 3.37 -2.01 -5.10
N PHE A 60 2.13 -1.56 -5.25
CA PHE A 60 1.10 -2.23 -6.04
C PHE A 60 0.94 -1.49 -7.38
N PRO A 61 1.54 -2.01 -8.47
CA PRO A 61 1.45 -1.36 -9.76
C PRO A 61 0.06 -1.46 -10.37
N LEU A 62 -0.21 -0.55 -11.30
CA LEU A 62 -1.42 -0.64 -12.12
C LEU A 62 -1.39 -1.94 -12.94
N LEU A 63 -2.37 -2.81 -12.69
CA LEU A 63 -2.60 -4.02 -13.47
C LEU A 63 -3.47 -3.65 -14.67
N LYS A 64 -2.94 -3.86 -15.88
CA LYS A 64 -3.62 -3.58 -17.14
C LYS A 64 -3.68 -4.85 -17.98
N ASP A 65 -4.82 -5.07 -18.60
CA ASP A 65 -5.01 -6.15 -19.56
C ASP A 65 -4.55 -5.69 -20.96
N SER A 66 -4.73 -6.55 -21.96
CA SER A 66 -4.44 -6.29 -23.36
C SER A 66 -5.09 -5.00 -23.83
N LYS A 67 -4.42 -4.31 -24.75
CA LYS A 67 -4.94 -3.06 -25.29
C LYS A 67 -6.37 -3.27 -25.81
N ASP A 68 -7.26 -2.35 -25.45
CA ASP A 68 -8.66 -2.30 -25.86
C ASP A 68 -9.55 -3.44 -25.30
N SER A 69 -9.06 -4.26 -24.37
CA SER A 69 -9.91 -5.22 -23.65
C SER A 69 -10.71 -4.56 -22.51
N LEU A 70 -11.81 -5.19 -22.12
CA LEU A 70 -12.66 -4.76 -21.02
C LEU A 70 -12.43 -5.65 -19.80
N VAL A 71 -12.31 -5.01 -18.62
CA VAL A 71 -12.19 -5.69 -17.33
C VAL A 71 -13.42 -5.38 -16.49
N SER A 72 -14.04 -6.42 -15.92
CA SER A 72 -15.10 -6.31 -14.91
C SER A 72 -14.66 -7.01 -13.63
N GLN A 73 -15.05 -6.49 -12.46
CA GLN A 73 -14.72 -7.06 -11.16
C GLN A 73 -15.96 -7.16 -10.27
N ALA A 74 -16.06 -8.23 -9.49
CA ALA A 74 -16.96 -8.35 -8.35
C ALA A 74 -16.17 -8.89 -7.15
N GLU A 75 -16.38 -8.33 -5.96
CA GLU A 75 -15.70 -8.74 -4.73
C GLU A 75 -16.71 -8.99 -3.62
N ARG A 76 -16.46 -10.02 -2.81
CA ARG A 76 -17.21 -10.34 -1.60
C ARG A 76 -16.26 -10.75 -0.49
N THR A 77 -16.51 -10.27 0.72
CA THR A 77 -15.84 -10.73 1.95
C THR A 77 -16.75 -11.70 2.69
N VAL A 78 -16.26 -12.89 3.02
CA VAL A 78 -17.05 -13.93 3.69
C VAL A 78 -16.33 -14.48 4.93
N VAL A 79 -17.12 -14.97 5.90
CA VAL A 79 -16.62 -15.79 7.01
C VAL A 79 -17.03 -17.23 6.75
N VAL A 80 -16.05 -18.14 6.76
CA VAL A 80 -16.29 -19.58 6.63
C VAL A 80 -16.75 -20.13 7.98
N GLU A 81 -17.90 -20.78 7.99
CA GLU A 81 -18.47 -21.49 9.14
C GLU A 81 -18.46 -23.00 8.86
N LYS A 82 -18.87 -23.82 9.84
CA LYS A 82 -18.77 -25.28 9.76
C LYS A 82 -19.47 -25.86 8.53
N ASP A 83 -20.70 -25.40 8.25
CA ASP A 83 -21.57 -25.93 7.20
C ASP A 83 -22.13 -24.81 6.28
N SER A 84 -21.59 -23.59 6.38
CA SER A 84 -22.11 -22.38 5.73
C SER A 84 -21.03 -21.32 5.49
N VAL A 85 -21.40 -20.29 4.72
CA VAL A 85 -20.63 -19.04 4.62
C VAL A 85 -21.52 -17.87 4.99
N LYS A 86 -21.01 -16.98 5.83
CA LYS A 86 -21.65 -15.70 6.12
C LYS A 86 -21.06 -14.62 5.23
N ILE A 87 -21.90 -13.98 4.42
CA ILE A 87 -21.50 -12.85 3.58
C ILE A 87 -21.47 -11.59 4.44
N LEU A 88 -20.34 -10.87 4.44
CA LEU A 88 -20.17 -9.61 5.16
C LEU A 88 -20.41 -8.39 4.26
N ALA A 89 -19.76 -8.39 3.09
CA ALA A 89 -19.81 -7.33 2.10
C ALA A 89 -19.65 -7.94 0.70
#